data_AF-K1T5U0-F1
#
_entry.id   AF-K1T5U0-F1
#
_cell.length_a   1.000
_cell.length_b   1.000
_cell.length_c   1.000
_cell.angle_alpha   90.00
_cell.angle_beta   90.00
_cell.angle_gamma   90.00
#
_symmetry.space_group_name_H-M   'P 1'
#
loop_
_entity.id
_entity.type
_entity.pdbx_description
1 polymer ?
#
loop_
_entity_poly.entity_id
_entity_poly.type
_entity_poly.pdbx_seq_one_letter_code
_entity_poly.pdbx_strand_id
1 'polypeptide(L)'
;MSCGYNRNNQKWDVKFNNGKTYSYAYLNVEKLTDPEVLNPNMYRISREGREFFDVNAIYVFRSRYESYWHICFGNGNERDYHRSEINIVESCLTQSQSSNVFEYIKQIAGLSNIRNEETGEKLLSKRFDKISFVGSDVALAKYLNPSSLQGKRTGREYNPIFPFGCNNSQYKAVKNAMENQISVIQGPPGTGKTQTILNIIANILMQGKTVQIVSNNNSATENVYEKLSSPKYNLGFVAATLGSSKNKKLFVEHQNAAYPDFSSWKMGEDPGALQKEIAEQSSQLKSVFDKQEKLACLRQELSQLVTEQEYFNQYVKESDVHTD
;
A
#
# COMPACT_ATOMS: atom_id res chain seq x y z
N MET A 1 15.13 -10.59 -39.07
CA MET A 1 14.19 -11.66 -39.47
C MET A 1 13.22 -11.09 -40.49
N SER A 2 12.76 -11.85 -41.50
CA SER A 2 11.70 -11.40 -42.41
C SER A 2 10.70 -12.52 -42.68
N CYS A 3 9.43 -12.14 -42.90
CA CYS A 3 8.34 -13.08 -43.15
C CYS A 3 7.53 -12.60 -44.36
N GLY A 4 7.51 -13.41 -45.43
CA GLY A 4 6.82 -13.13 -46.67
C GLY A 4 5.87 -14.25 -47.07
N TYR A 5 4.67 -13.91 -47.52
CA TYR A 5 3.72 -14.90 -48.04
C TYR A 5 4.03 -15.18 -49.51
N ASN A 6 4.34 -16.43 -49.83
CA ASN A 6 4.66 -16.85 -51.17
C ASN A 6 3.40 -17.39 -51.86
N ARG A 7 2.87 -16.61 -52.81
CA ARG A 7 1.61 -16.93 -53.51
C ARG A 7 1.72 -18.17 -54.40
N ASN A 8 2.92 -18.53 -54.83
CA ASN A 8 3.13 -19.65 -55.76
C ASN A 8 2.99 -21.01 -55.06
N ASN A 9 3.41 -21.10 -53.79
CA ASN A 9 3.35 -22.34 -53.01
C ASN A 9 2.35 -22.27 -51.83
N GLN A 10 1.63 -21.15 -51.69
CA GLN A 10 0.67 -20.89 -50.60
C GLN A 10 1.26 -21.09 -49.19
N LYS A 11 2.56 -20.78 -49.03
CA LYS A 11 3.30 -20.94 -47.77
C LYS A 11 3.89 -19.61 -47.29
N TRP A 12 4.20 -19.57 -46.00
CA TRP A 12 4.98 -18.49 -45.39
C TRP A 12 6.46 -18.82 -45.43
N ASP A 13 7.24 -17.96 -46.07
CA ASP A 13 8.70 -18.05 -46.07
C ASP A 13 9.24 -17.17 -44.93
N VAL A 14 9.80 -17.81 -43.90
CA VAL A 14 10.34 -17.15 -42.71
C VAL A 14 11.86 -17.23 -42.74
N LYS A 15 12.51 -16.07 -42.86
CA LYS A 15 13.97 -15.92 -42.84
C LYS A 15 14.45 -15.53 -41.46
N PHE A 16 15.19 -16.43 -40.81
CA PHE A 16 15.77 -16.23 -39.49
C PHE A 16 17.06 -15.40 -39.54
N ASN A 17 17.50 -14.89 -38.40
CA ASN A 17 18.70 -14.03 -38.30
C ASN A 17 20.00 -14.75 -38.72
N ASN A 18 20.01 -16.07 -38.73
CA ASN A 18 21.11 -16.89 -39.26
C ASN A 18 21.12 -17.00 -40.80
N GLY A 19 20.22 -16.29 -41.50
CA GLY A 19 20.14 -16.25 -42.95
C GLY A 19 19.35 -17.40 -43.59
N LYS A 20 18.99 -18.45 -42.82
CA LYS A 20 18.21 -19.58 -43.32
C LYS A 20 16.74 -19.20 -43.47
N THR A 21 16.12 -19.66 -44.56
CA THR A 21 14.69 -19.49 -44.83
C THR A 21 14.00 -20.84 -44.76
N TYR A 22 12.88 -20.92 -44.05
CA TYR A 22 12.04 -22.11 -43.99
C TYR A 22 10.62 -21.76 -44.41
N SER A 23 10.01 -22.65 -45.19
CA SER A 23 8.64 -22.49 -45.69
C SER A 23 7.67 -23.26 -44.80
N TYR A 24 6.69 -22.56 -44.23
CA TYR A 24 5.67 -23.12 -43.35
C TYR A 24 4.30 -23.08 -44.02
N ALA A 25 3.43 -24.05 -43.70
CA ALA A 25 2.03 -24.00 -44.12
C ALA A 25 1.34 -22.73 -43.61
N TYR A 26 0.36 -22.23 -44.35
CA TYR A 26 -0.37 -21.00 -44.02
C TYR A 26 -0.90 -20.97 -42.58
N LEU A 27 -1.41 -22.10 -42.08
CA LEU A 27 -2.00 -22.23 -40.73
C LEU A 27 -0.97 -22.28 -39.60
N ASN A 28 0.30 -22.53 -39.90
CA ASN A 28 1.35 -22.70 -38.89
C ASN A 28 2.10 -21.41 -38.55
N VAL A 29 1.77 -20.31 -39.22
CA VAL A 29 2.41 -19.01 -39.02
C VAL A 29 1.33 -17.94 -38.90
N GLU A 30 1.29 -17.30 -37.75
CA GLU A 30 0.54 -16.07 -37.55
C GLU A 30 1.51 -14.89 -37.68
N LYS A 31 1.29 -14.02 -38.67
CA LYS A 31 2.08 -12.80 -38.85
C LYS A 31 1.33 -11.63 -38.24
N LEU A 32 1.81 -11.16 -37.09
CA LEU A 32 1.28 -9.96 -36.45
C LEU A 32 1.93 -8.73 -37.08
N THR A 33 1.10 -7.85 -37.66
CA THR A 33 1.51 -6.54 -38.18
C THR A 33 0.80 -5.44 -37.42
N ASP A 34 1.25 -4.19 -37.59
CA ASP A 34 0.57 -3.00 -37.04
C ASP A 34 0.50 -3.01 -35.50
N PRO A 35 1.66 -2.95 -34.82
CA PRO A 35 1.69 -2.96 -33.36
C PRO A 35 0.99 -1.73 -32.76
N GLU A 36 0.40 -1.91 -31.59
CA GLU A 36 0.03 -0.79 -30.73
C GLU A 36 1.31 -0.14 -30.19
N VAL A 37 1.49 1.15 -30.50
CA VAL A 37 2.64 1.93 -30.03
C VAL A 37 2.29 2.58 -28.71
N LEU A 38 3.00 2.21 -27.65
CA LEU A 38 2.77 2.73 -26.31
C LEU A 38 3.80 3.81 -25.95
N ASN A 39 3.39 4.80 -25.14
CA ASN A 39 4.30 5.80 -24.59
C ASN A 39 5.12 5.18 -23.44
N PRO A 40 6.44 5.01 -23.58
CA PRO A 40 7.28 4.36 -22.57
C PRO A 40 7.24 5.02 -21.20
N ASN A 41 7.03 6.34 -21.15
CA ASN A 41 6.98 7.09 -19.89
C ASN A 41 5.76 6.73 -19.03
N MET A 42 4.76 6.07 -19.61
CA MET A 42 3.52 5.68 -18.93
C MET A 42 3.51 4.21 -18.48
N TYR A 43 4.61 3.47 -18.67
CA TYR A 43 4.69 2.06 -18.30
C TYR A 43 5.98 1.76 -17.54
N ARG A 44 5.86 0.99 -16.46
CA ARG A 44 6.99 0.33 -15.81
C ARG A 44 6.91 -1.16 -16.04
N ILE A 45 7.98 -1.71 -16.60
CA ILE A 45 8.05 -3.12 -16.97
C ILE A 45 9.15 -3.76 -16.12
N SER A 46 8.86 -4.94 -15.57
CA SER A 46 9.84 -5.72 -14.83
C SER A 46 9.75 -7.19 -15.18
N ARG A 47 10.86 -7.91 -15.02
CA ARG A 47 10.93 -9.36 -15.18
C ARG A 47 11.66 -9.95 -14.00
N GLU A 48 11.09 -10.99 -13.38
CA GLU A 48 11.71 -11.69 -12.23
C GLU A 48 12.14 -10.72 -11.11
N GLY A 49 11.34 -9.67 -10.87
CA GLY A 49 11.60 -8.65 -9.85
C GLY A 49 12.61 -7.56 -10.24
N ARG A 50 13.19 -7.61 -11.44
CA ARG A 50 14.10 -6.57 -11.96
C ARG A 50 13.37 -5.63 -12.91
N GLU A 51 13.35 -4.35 -12.58
CA GLU A 51 12.77 -3.33 -13.43
C GLU A 51 13.64 -3.04 -14.65
N PHE A 52 12.99 -2.80 -15.78
CA PHE A 52 13.62 -2.37 -17.01
C PHE A 52 13.84 -0.86 -16.96
N PHE A 53 15.07 -0.44 -17.21
CA PHE A 53 15.46 0.97 -17.28
C PHE A 53 15.76 1.37 -18.72
N ASP A 54 15.69 2.66 -18.99
CA ASP A 54 16.07 3.25 -20.28
C ASP A 54 15.28 2.66 -21.47
N VAL A 55 13.95 2.58 -21.31
CA VAL A 55 13.03 2.10 -22.34
C VAL A 55 12.64 3.25 -23.27
N ASN A 56 12.99 3.13 -24.56
CA ASN A 56 12.79 4.17 -25.57
C ASN A 56 11.53 3.99 -26.41
N ALA A 57 11.12 2.75 -26.64
CA ALA A 57 9.90 2.44 -27.38
C ALA A 57 9.32 1.11 -26.92
N ILE A 58 7.99 1.02 -26.98
CA ILE A 58 7.23 -0.18 -26.64
C ILE A 58 6.22 -0.41 -27.76
N TYR A 59 6.26 -1.62 -28.33
CA TYR A 59 5.34 -2.06 -29.36
C TYR A 59 4.65 -3.33 -28.90
N VAL A 60 3.31 -3.32 -28.93
CA VAL A 60 2.51 -4.46 -28.51
C VAL A 60 1.85 -5.09 -29.71
N PHE A 61 2.20 -6.34 -29.97
CA PHE A 61 1.59 -7.17 -30.98
C PHE A 61 0.56 -8.09 -30.32
N ARG A 62 -0.68 -8.07 -30.79
CA ARG A 62 -1.77 -8.88 -30.24
C ARG A 62 -2.24 -9.88 -31.29
N SER A 63 -2.26 -11.15 -30.93
CA SER A 63 -3.00 -12.20 -31.63
C SER A 63 -4.42 -12.31 -31.03
N ARG A 64 -5.19 -13.32 -31.44
CA ARG A 64 -6.50 -13.62 -30.82
C ARG A 64 -6.40 -14.00 -29.33
N TYR A 65 -5.30 -14.59 -28.89
CA TYR A 65 -5.18 -15.17 -27.55
C TYR A 65 -3.97 -14.67 -26.77
N GLU A 66 -2.90 -14.33 -27.48
CA GLU A 66 -1.60 -13.96 -26.90
C GLU A 66 -1.21 -12.52 -27.25
N SER A 67 -0.38 -11.94 -26.38
CA SER A 67 0.21 -10.61 -26.57
C SER A 67 1.72 -10.68 -26.40
N TYR A 68 2.43 -10.08 -27.36
CA TYR A 68 3.87 -9.99 -27.41
C TYR A 68 4.30 -8.53 -27.30
N TRP A 69 5.31 -8.27 -26.47
CA TRP A 69 5.84 -6.95 -26.19
C TRP A 69 7.25 -6.86 -26.75
N HIS A 70 7.42 -6.02 -27.76
CA HIS A 70 8.72 -5.67 -28.30
C HIS A 70 9.17 -4.36 -27.64
N ILE A 71 10.31 -4.42 -26.94
CA ILE A 71 10.84 -3.33 -26.13
C ILE A 71 12.20 -2.91 -26.68
N CYS A 72 12.32 -1.64 -27.03
CA CYS A 72 13.57 -1.03 -27.50
C CYS A 72 14.20 -0.23 -26.36
N PHE A 73 15.46 -0.51 -26.07
CA PHE A 73 16.23 0.14 -25.00
C PHE A 73 17.15 1.23 -25.56
N GLY A 74 17.51 2.22 -24.74
CA GLY A 74 18.35 3.34 -25.16
C GLY A 74 19.79 2.99 -25.54
N ASN A 75 20.26 1.82 -25.12
CA ASN A 75 21.52 1.24 -25.59
C ASN A 75 21.43 0.61 -27.00
N GLY A 76 20.28 0.70 -27.68
CA GLY A 76 20.05 0.13 -29.00
C GLY A 76 19.72 -1.38 -28.99
N ASN A 77 19.66 -2.02 -27.82
CA ASN A 77 19.17 -3.39 -27.73
C ASN A 77 17.65 -3.43 -27.86
N GLU A 78 17.15 -4.51 -28.45
CA GLU A 78 15.72 -4.78 -28.61
C GLU A 78 15.42 -6.19 -28.14
N ARG A 79 14.31 -6.38 -27.42
CA ARG A 79 13.87 -7.70 -26.96
C ARG A 79 12.37 -7.88 -27.07
N ASP A 80 11.99 -9.11 -27.42
CA ASP A 80 10.61 -9.57 -27.44
C ASP A 80 10.32 -10.37 -26.18
N TYR A 81 9.15 -10.11 -25.58
CA TYR A 81 8.66 -10.83 -24.42
C TYR A 81 7.24 -11.28 -24.64
N HIS A 82 6.93 -12.47 -24.16
CA HIS A 82 5.54 -12.86 -24.00
C HIS A 82 4.91 -12.09 -22.83
N ARG A 83 3.64 -11.69 -22.93
CA ARG A 83 2.97 -10.93 -21.86
C ARG A 83 3.05 -11.61 -20.49
N SER A 84 3.05 -12.94 -20.42
CA SER A 84 3.15 -13.69 -19.16
C SER A 84 4.55 -13.68 -18.52
N GLU A 85 5.59 -13.32 -19.28
CA GLU A 85 6.98 -13.30 -18.79
C GLU A 85 7.34 -11.99 -18.08
N ILE A 86 6.52 -10.96 -18.25
CA ILE A 86 6.79 -9.62 -17.76
C ILE A 86 5.64 -9.10 -16.88
N ASN A 87 6.02 -8.39 -15.83
CA ASN A 87 5.10 -7.61 -14.99
C ASN A 87 5.05 -6.19 -15.53
N ILE A 88 3.83 -5.69 -15.75
CA ILE A 88 3.59 -4.40 -16.38
C ILE A 88 2.68 -3.60 -15.46
N VAL A 89 3.15 -2.42 -15.09
CA VAL A 89 2.38 -1.43 -14.34
C VAL A 89 2.19 -0.20 -15.23
N GLU A 90 0.93 0.06 -15.59
CA GLU A 90 0.55 1.27 -16.30
C GLU A 90 0.33 2.42 -15.33
N SER A 91 0.74 3.63 -15.75
CA SER A 91 0.48 4.88 -15.05
C SER A 91 -1.01 5.23 -15.11
N CYS A 92 -1.63 5.54 -13.97
CA CYS A 92 -3.00 6.03 -13.96
C CYS A 92 -3.15 7.41 -14.64
N LEU A 93 -2.04 8.11 -14.90
CA LEU A 93 -2.02 9.42 -15.57
C LEU A 93 -2.32 9.33 -17.08
N THR A 94 -2.41 8.13 -17.66
CA THR A 94 -2.94 7.95 -19.03
C THR A 94 -4.43 8.33 -19.12
N GLN A 95 -5.14 8.24 -17.99
CA GLN A 95 -6.55 8.60 -17.89
C GLN A 95 -6.69 10.10 -17.63
N SER A 96 -7.52 10.77 -18.44
CA SER A 96 -7.77 12.21 -18.31
C SER A 96 -8.28 12.61 -16.92
N GLN A 97 -9.15 11.80 -16.30
CA GLN A 97 -9.64 12.06 -14.95
C GLN A 97 -8.50 12.14 -13.92
N SER A 98 -7.67 11.10 -13.85
CA SER A 98 -6.54 11.06 -12.91
C SER A 98 -5.51 12.15 -13.20
N SER A 99 -5.22 12.39 -14.48
CA SER A 99 -4.27 13.40 -14.92
C SER A 99 -4.71 14.81 -14.54
N ASN A 100 -5.98 15.15 -14.77
CA ASN A 100 -6.55 16.45 -14.43
C ASN A 100 -6.54 16.71 -12.92
N VAL A 101 -6.90 15.71 -12.11
CA VAL A 101 -6.85 15.82 -10.63
C VAL A 101 -5.41 15.98 -10.15
N PHE A 102 -4.46 15.25 -10.75
CA PHE A 102 -3.05 15.36 -10.40
C PHE A 102 -2.47 16.74 -10.76
N GLU A 103 -2.85 17.28 -11.91
CA GLU A 103 -2.44 18.62 -12.33
C GLU A 103 -3.04 19.71 -11.43
N TYR A 104 -4.29 19.56 -11.01
CA TYR A 104 -4.89 20.43 -9.99
C TYR A 104 -4.09 20.40 -8.69
N ILE A 105 -3.69 19.21 -8.19
CA ILE A 105 -2.86 19.08 -6.99
C ILE A 105 -1.51 19.79 -7.17
N LYS A 106 -0.88 19.69 -8.35
CA LYS A 106 0.36 20.43 -8.68
C LYS A 106 0.17 21.94 -8.57
N GLN A 107 -0.91 22.47 -9.12
CA GLN A 107 -1.21 23.90 -9.05
C GLN A 107 -1.39 24.35 -7.59
N ILE A 108 -2.13 23.58 -6.78
CA ILE A 108 -2.30 23.87 -5.34
C ILE A 108 -0.97 23.77 -4.59
N ALA A 109 -0.12 22.79 -4.91
CA ALA A 109 1.22 22.69 -4.34
C ALA A 109 2.09 23.93 -4.67
N GLY A 110 1.88 24.52 -5.86
CA GLY A 110 2.46 25.79 -6.27
C GLY A 110 1.98 26.99 -5.45
N LEU A 111 0.80 26.95 -4.84
CA LEU A 111 0.29 27.99 -3.94
C LEU A 111 0.76 27.83 -2.49
N SER A 112 1.37 26.69 -2.15
CA SER A 112 1.87 26.44 -0.79
C SER A 112 3.01 27.37 -0.40
N ASN A 113 2.97 27.82 0.86
CA ASN A 113 4.04 28.63 1.47
C ASN A 113 5.19 27.79 2.04
N ILE A 114 5.15 26.45 1.90
CA ILE A 114 6.22 25.57 2.38
C ILE A 114 7.44 25.73 1.47
N ARG A 115 8.45 26.43 2.00
CA ARG A 115 9.68 26.81 1.28
C ARG A 115 10.92 26.30 1.99
N ASN A 116 11.98 26.14 1.22
CA ASN A 116 13.28 25.80 1.77
C ASN A 116 13.84 27.08 2.40
N GLU A 117 14.22 27.01 3.67
CA GLU A 117 14.71 28.17 4.42
C GLU A 117 16.00 28.75 3.84
N GLU A 118 16.83 27.91 3.21
CA GLU A 118 18.11 28.32 2.62
C GLU A 118 17.95 28.82 1.18
N THR A 119 17.13 28.15 0.36
CA THR A 119 17.03 28.46 -1.08
C THR A 119 15.77 29.23 -1.49
N GLY A 120 14.80 29.41 -0.60
CA GLY A 120 13.50 30.04 -0.87
C GLY A 120 12.57 29.26 -1.81
N GLU A 121 13.01 28.09 -2.28
CA GLU A 121 12.31 27.27 -3.26
C GLU A 121 11.05 26.61 -2.68
N LYS A 122 9.96 26.58 -3.44
CA LYS A 122 8.71 25.90 -3.06
C LYS A 122 8.93 24.38 -3.08
N LEU A 123 8.97 23.74 -1.90
CA LEU A 123 9.31 22.32 -1.80
C LEU A 123 8.27 21.44 -2.50
N LEU A 124 6.99 21.67 -2.22
CA LEU A 124 5.93 20.78 -2.71
C LEU A 124 5.86 20.80 -4.24
N SER A 125 5.87 21.98 -4.87
CA SER A 125 5.89 22.12 -6.33
C SER A 125 7.01 21.27 -6.95
N LYS A 126 8.26 21.48 -6.51
CA LYS A 126 9.41 20.73 -7.04
C LYS A 126 9.29 19.22 -6.84
N ARG A 127 8.67 18.78 -5.75
CA ARG A 127 8.46 17.35 -5.47
C ARG A 127 7.44 16.75 -6.42
N PHE A 128 6.32 17.44 -6.65
CA PHE A 128 5.31 16.99 -7.60
C PHE A 128 5.78 17.05 -9.05
N ASP A 129 6.60 18.02 -9.42
CA ASP A 129 7.18 18.13 -10.77
C ASP A 129 8.07 16.94 -11.13
N LYS A 130 8.73 16.33 -10.12
CA LYS A 130 9.53 15.12 -10.29
C LYS A 130 8.70 13.84 -10.47
N ILE A 131 7.39 13.89 -10.20
CA ILE A 131 6.50 12.74 -10.36
C ILE A 131 5.93 12.79 -11.78
N SER A 132 6.54 12.00 -12.66
CA SER A 132 6.09 11.80 -14.05
C SER A 132 5.27 10.52 -14.25
N PHE A 133 5.29 9.62 -13.28
CA PHE A 133 4.62 8.32 -13.32
C PHE A 133 3.91 8.05 -12.00
N VAL A 134 2.67 7.59 -12.07
CA VAL A 134 1.89 7.13 -10.90
C VAL A 134 1.30 5.79 -11.23
N GLY A 135 1.91 4.70 -10.75
CA GLY A 135 1.46 3.34 -11.01
C GLY A 135 0.03 3.11 -10.55
N SER A 136 -0.75 2.39 -11.35
CA SER A 136 -2.13 2.00 -11.03
C SER A 136 -2.27 1.15 -9.75
N ASP A 137 -1.17 0.60 -9.24
CA ASP A 137 -1.06 -0.21 -8.05
C ASP A 137 -0.82 0.59 -6.75
N VAL A 138 -0.41 1.87 -6.84
CA VAL A 138 -0.13 2.68 -5.65
C VAL A 138 -1.36 3.38 -5.07
N ALA A 139 -1.30 3.75 -3.78
CA ALA A 139 -2.41 4.43 -3.09
C ALA A 139 -2.81 5.76 -3.75
N LEU A 140 -1.84 6.50 -4.31
CA LEU A 140 -2.11 7.78 -4.98
C LEU A 140 -3.06 7.61 -6.17
N ALA A 141 -2.93 6.55 -6.97
CA ALA A 141 -3.81 6.31 -8.11
C ALA A 141 -5.29 6.23 -7.68
N LYS A 142 -5.57 5.62 -6.52
CA LYS A 142 -6.92 5.54 -5.96
C LYS A 142 -7.48 6.89 -5.53
N TYR A 143 -6.62 7.78 -5.03
CA TYR A 143 -7.01 9.14 -4.66
C TYR A 143 -7.33 9.99 -5.89
N LEU A 144 -6.57 9.80 -6.99
CA LEU A 144 -6.75 10.55 -8.23
C LEU A 144 -8.02 10.15 -8.99
N ASN A 145 -8.42 8.88 -8.93
CA ASN A 145 -9.64 8.39 -9.58
C ASN A 145 -10.40 7.39 -8.70
N PRO A 146 -11.27 7.88 -7.79
CA PRO A 146 -12.07 7.00 -6.92
C PRO A 146 -13.06 6.11 -7.68
N SER A 147 -13.53 6.52 -8.86
CA SER A 147 -14.47 5.74 -9.67
C SER A 147 -13.88 4.42 -10.17
N SER A 148 -12.55 4.34 -10.33
CA SER A 148 -11.84 3.10 -10.65
C SER A 148 -11.96 2.01 -9.57
N LEU A 149 -12.50 2.36 -8.38
CA LEU A 149 -12.62 1.48 -7.21
C LEU A 149 -13.93 0.70 -7.12
N GLN A 150 -14.90 0.97 -8.00
CA GLN A 150 -16.16 0.22 -8.04
C GLN A 150 -15.90 -1.19 -8.59
N GLY A 151 -15.33 -2.11 -7.80
CA GLY A 151 -15.17 -3.47 -8.30
C GLY A 151 -14.61 -4.55 -7.39
N LYS A 152 -13.73 -4.27 -6.43
CA LYS A 152 -13.12 -5.35 -5.61
C LYS A 152 -12.86 -4.90 -4.18
N ARG A 153 -13.90 -4.99 -3.33
CA ARG A 153 -13.63 -5.33 -1.93
C ARG A 153 -13.05 -6.74 -1.97
N THR A 154 -11.74 -6.86 -1.85
CA THR A 154 -11.14 -8.14 -1.48
C THR A 154 -11.65 -8.44 -0.07
N GLY A 155 -12.78 -9.13 0.03
CA GLY A 155 -13.42 -9.53 1.29
C GLY A 155 -12.59 -10.55 2.08
N ARG A 156 -11.27 -10.43 2.07
CA ARG A 156 -10.40 -11.18 2.95
C ARG A 156 -10.51 -10.53 4.31
N GLU A 157 -11.29 -11.18 5.17
CA GLU A 157 -11.25 -10.91 6.60
C GLU A 157 -9.81 -11.05 7.08
N TYR A 158 -9.26 -9.96 7.61
CA TYR A 158 -7.95 -9.94 8.23
C TYR A 158 -8.11 -10.10 9.74
N ASN A 159 -7.35 -11.05 10.31
CA ASN A 159 -7.29 -11.28 11.75
C ASN A 159 -6.00 -10.64 12.30
N PRO A 160 -6.06 -9.38 12.79
CA PRO A 160 -4.88 -8.68 13.26
C PRO A 160 -4.34 -9.24 14.58
N ILE A 161 -3.06 -9.03 14.80
CA ILE A 161 -2.38 -9.23 16.09
C ILE A 161 -2.22 -7.91 16.85
N PHE A 162 -2.13 -7.97 18.17
CA PHE A 162 -1.99 -6.78 19.03
C PHE A 162 -0.90 -6.93 20.09
N PRO A 163 0.38 -7.08 19.70
CA PRO A 163 1.49 -7.26 20.65
C PRO A 163 1.66 -6.07 21.61
N PHE A 164 1.10 -4.90 21.27
CA PHE A 164 1.15 -3.70 22.12
C PHE A 164 -0.13 -3.49 22.93
N GLY A 165 -1.11 -4.39 22.86
CA GLY A 165 -2.45 -4.25 23.45
C GLY A 165 -3.36 -3.30 22.67
N CYS A 166 -4.68 -3.41 22.86
CA CYS A 166 -5.68 -2.51 22.25
C CYS A 166 -7.01 -2.50 23.02
N ASN A 167 -7.94 -1.66 22.59
CA ASN A 167 -9.36 -1.72 22.93
C ASN A 167 -10.21 -1.95 21.66
N ASN A 168 -11.55 -2.02 21.75
CA ASN A 168 -12.38 -2.35 20.59
C ASN A 168 -12.29 -1.34 19.43
N SER A 169 -12.23 -0.04 19.73
CA SER A 169 -12.14 0.98 18.68
C SER A 169 -10.78 0.93 17.97
N GLN A 170 -9.70 0.68 18.71
CA GLN A 170 -8.37 0.45 18.14
C GLN A 170 -8.30 -0.88 17.36
N TYR A 171 -8.98 -1.93 17.82
CA TYR A 171 -9.10 -3.19 17.08
C TYR A 171 -9.71 -2.95 15.70
N LYS A 172 -10.88 -2.29 15.66
CA LYS A 172 -11.57 -1.92 14.41
C LYS A 172 -10.67 -1.06 13.51
N ALA A 173 -9.93 -0.12 14.08
CA ALA A 173 -9.02 0.75 13.33
C ALA A 173 -7.86 -0.02 12.68
N VAL A 174 -7.19 -0.92 13.41
CA VAL A 174 -6.12 -1.77 12.87
C VAL A 174 -6.66 -2.72 11.81
N LYS A 175 -7.80 -3.38 12.07
CA LYS A 175 -8.44 -4.27 11.10
C LYS A 175 -8.74 -3.53 9.78
N ASN A 176 -9.39 -2.37 9.87
CA ASN A 176 -9.70 -1.56 8.69
C ASN A 176 -8.42 -1.10 7.95
N ALA A 177 -7.36 -0.73 8.67
CA ALA A 177 -6.07 -0.35 8.07
C ALA A 177 -5.42 -1.49 7.27
N MET A 178 -5.63 -2.74 7.68
CA MET A 178 -5.07 -3.91 7.00
C MET A 178 -5.95 -4.42 5.86
N GLU A 179 -7.26 -4.20 5.93
CA GLU A 179 -8.22 -4.62 4.89
C GLU A 179 -8.40 -3.59 3.77
N ASN A 180 -8.00 -2.34 3.99
CA ASN A 180 -8.18 -1.25 3.03
C ASN A 180 -6.84 -0.63 2.63
N GLN A 181 -6.72 -0.24 1.35
CA GLN A 181 -5.49 0.40 0.85
C GLN A 181 -5.27 1.81 1.42
N ILE A 182 -6.34 2.50 1.80
CA ILE A 182 -6.29 3.82 2.44
C ILE A 182 -7.21 3.76 3.65
N SER A 183 -6.70 4.19 4.81
CA SER A 183 -7.48 4.31 6.04
C SER A 183 -7.16 5.61 6.74
N VAL A 184 -8.22 6.32 7.16
CA VAL A 184 -8.11 7.53 7.98
C VAL A 184 -8.58 7.17 9.38
N ILE A 185 -7.68 7.28 10.36
CA ILE A 185 -7.97 6.95 11.75
C ILE A 185 -7.90 8.24 12.56
N GLN A 186 -9.02 8.60 13.19
CA GLN A 186 -9.12 9.76 14.07
C GLN A 186 -9.31 9.29 15.52
N GLY A 187 -8.66 9.98 16.47
CA GLY A 187 -8.83 9.71 17.89
C GLY A 187 -8.54 10.97 18.72
N PRO A 188 -9.34 11.30 19.76
CA PRO A 188 -9.07 12.38 20.70
C PRO A 188 -7.66 12.29 21.34
N PRO A 189 -7.13 13.38 21.94
CA PRO A 189 -5.91 13.33 22.73
C PRO A 189 -5.97 12.22 23.80
N GLY A 190 -4.85 11.53 24.06
CA GLY A 190 -4.78 10.48 25.08
C GLY A 190 -5.38 9.11 24.69
N THR A 191 -6.05 8.96 23.55
CA THR A 191 -6.72 7.69 23.15
C THR A 191 -5.80 6.60 22.57
N GLY A 192 -4.50 6.68 22.84
CA GLY A 192 -3.55 5.64 22.46
C GLY A 192 -3.19 5.56 20.97
N LYS A 193 -3.26 6.66 20.21
CA LYS A 193 -2.90 6.72 18.77
C LYS A 193 -1.55 6.05 18.45
N THR A 194 -0.51 6.34 19.23
CA THR A 194 0.82 5.72 19.09
C THR A 194 0.77 4.20 19.19
N GLN A 195 -0.09 3.66 20.05
CA GLN A 195 -0.26 2.22 20.21
C GLN A 195 -0.95 1.58 19.01
N THR A 196 -1.95 2.27 18.44
CA THR A 196 -2.56 1.86 17.17
C THR A 196 -1.53 1.82 16.04
N ILE A 197 -0.67 2.84 15.94
CA ILE A 197 0.43 2.86 14.95
C ILE A 197 1.35 1.66 15.12
N LEU A 198 1.79 1.35 16.35
CA LEU A 198 2.65 0.20 16.63
C LEU A 198 2.00 -1.13 16.25
N ASN A 199 0.70 -1.31 16.54
CA ASN A 199 -0.03 -2.50 16.13
C ASN A 199 -0.15 -2.60 14.60
N ILE A 200 -0.37 -1.49 13.88
CA ILE A 200 -0.36 -1.50 12.41
C ILE A 200 1.02 -1.93 11.88
N ILE A 201 2.10 -1.39 12.45
CA ILE A 201 3.48 -1.75 12.08
C ILE A 201 3.70 -3.26 12.26
N ALA A 202 3.35 -3.81 13.42
CA ALA A 202 3.50 -5.24 13.67
C ALA A 202 2.77 -6.10 12.63
N ASN A 203 1.54 -5.75 12.29
CA ASN A 203 0.75 -6.48 11.30
C ASN A 203 1.32 -6.37 9.88
N ILE A 204 1.92 -5.24 9.49
CA ILE A 204 2.60 -5.10 8.20
C ILE A 204 3.89 -5.92 8.16
N LEU A 205 4.68 -5.90 9.24
CA LEU A 205 5.90 -6.70 9.36
C LEU A 205 5.61 -8.20 9.31
N MET A 206 4.51 -8.66 9.93
CA MET A 206 4.04 -10.05 9.85
C MET A 206 3.68 -10.49 8.42
N GLN A 207 3.40 -9.55 7.51
CA GLN A 207 3.21 -9.83 6.08
C GLN A 207 4.52 -9.81 5.28
N GLY A 208 5.67 -9.67 5.94
CA GLY A 208 6.98 -9.57 5.28
C GLY A 208 7.19 -8.25 4.53
N LYS A 209 6.42 -7.19 4.88
CA LYS A 209 6.48 -5.89 4.22
C LYS A 209 7.24 -4.87 5.07
N THR A 210 7.74 -3.82 4.44
CA THR A 210 8.39 -2.68 5.10
C THR A 210 7.41 -1.55 5.37
N VAL A 211 7.67 -0.74 6.40
CA VAL A 211 6.84 0.41 6.78
C VAL A 211 7.67 1.69 6.74
N GLN A 212 7.13 2.75 6.14
CA GLN A 212 7.66 4.09 6.26
C GLN A 212 6.69 4.96 7.07
N ILE A 213 7.20 5.57 8.15
CA ILE A 213 6.43 6.47 9.00
C ILE A 213 6.88 7.89 8.70
N VAL A 214 5.92 8.76 8.41
CA VAL A 214 6.16 10.18 8.13
C VAL A 214 5.29 11.04 9.01
N SER A 215 5.80 12.20 9.39
CA SER A 215 5.10 13.22 10.18
C SER A 215 5.63 14.58 9.78
N ASN A 216 4.79 15.62 9.91
CA ASN A 216 5.24 17.01 9.75
C ASN A 216 6.09 17.47 10.95
N ASN A 217 5.96 16.81 12.10
CA ASN A 217 6.76 17.08 13.30
C ASN A 217 7.50 15.81 13.72
N ASN A 218 8.81 15.92 13.91
CA ASN A 218 9.69 14.82 14.35
C ASN A 218 9.25 14.21 15.68
N SER A 219 8.53 14.96 16.55
CA SER A 219 8.05 14.45 17.84
C SER A 219 7.13 13.24 17.72
N ALA A 220 6.27 13.19 16.70
CA ALA A 220 5.32 12.09 16.54
C ALA A 220 6.04 10.78 16.14
N THR A 221 7.05 10.87 15.28
CA THR A 221 7.88 9.73 14.89
C THR A 221 8.80 9.30 16.03
N GLU A 222 9.32 10.24 16.81
CA GLU A 222 10.16 9.96 17.98
C GLU A 222 9.36 9.19 19.04
N ASN A 223 8.14 9.63 19.37
CA ASN A 223 7.27 8.93 20.32
C ASN A 223 6.99 7.47 19.93
N VAL A 224 6.88 7.19 18.62
CA VAL A 224 6.73 5.82 18.11
C VAL A 224 8.02 5.03 18.32
N TYR A 225 9.17 5.62 17.98
CA TYR A 225 10.48 5.01 18.14
C TYR A 225 10.84 4.74 19.62
N GLU A 226 10.62 5.71 20.52
CA GLU A 226 10.83 5.57 21.96
C GLU A 226 9.98 4.45 22.53
N LYS A 227 8.68 4.38 22.16
CA LYS A 227 7.80 3.31 22.64
C LYS A 227 8.25 1.95 22.13
N LEU A 228 8.65 1.84 20.86
CA LEU A 228 9.21 0.60 20.29
C LEU A 228 10.53 0.18 20.97
N SER A 229 11.38 1.16 21.30
CA SER A 229 12.70 0.97 21.93
C SER A 229 12.65 0.80 23.45
N SER A 230 11.49 1.07 24.07
CA SER A 230 11.36 1.00 25.52
C SER A 230 11.75 -0.38 26.06
N PRO A 231 12.28 -0.49 27.30
CA PRO A 231 12.71 -1.77 27.87
C PRO A 231 11.63 -2.86 27.86
N LYS A 232 10.35 -2.45 27.86
CA LYS A 232 9.20 -3.36 27.75
C LYS A 232 9.17 -4.13 26.44
N TYR A 233 9.51 -3.49 25.31
CA TYR A 233 9.41 -4.11 23.99
C TYR A 233 10.77 -4.43 23.41
N ASN A 234 11.77 -3.56 23.62
CA ASN A 234 13.15 -3.75 23.16
C ASN A 234 13.26 -4.05 21.65
N LEU A 235 12.42 -3.40 20.85
CA LEU A 235 12.33 -3.59 19.39
C LEU A 235 12.92 -2.40 18.60
N GLY A 236 13.65 -1.50 19.23
CA GLY A 236 14.21 -0.31 18.57
C GLY A 236 15.12 -0.64 17.38
N PHE A 237 15.78 -1.79 17.43
CA PHE A 237 16.74 -2.24 16.41
C PHE A 237 16.11 -2.52 15.02
N VAL A 238 14.78 -2.66 14.92
CA VAL A 238 14.09 -2.87 13.63
C VAL A 238 13.71 -1.56 12.93
N ALA A 239 13.99 -0.41 13.54
CA ALA A 239 13.60 0.91 13.05
C ALA A 239 14.81 1.81 12.79
N ALA A 240 14.64 2.77 11.88
CA ALA A 240 15.64 3.77 11.54
C ALA A 240 15.00 5.16 11.46
N THR A 241 15.52 6.14 12.22
CA THR A 241 14.95 7.49 12.34
C THR A 241 15.53 8.47 11.32
N LEU A 242 15.28 8.26 10.03
CA LEU A 242 15.96 8.99 8.94
C LEU A 242 15.42 10.40 8.61
N GLY A 243 14.65 11.01 9.53
CA GLY A 243 13.92 12.26 9.31
C GLY A 243 14.79 13.52 9.17
N SER A 244 16.07 13.48 9.53
CA SER A 244 16.99 14.62 9.45
C SER A 244 18.36 14.22 8.89
N SER A 245 19.10 15.17 8.32
CA SER A 245 20.47 14.95 7.84
C SER A 245 21.40 14.47 8.95
N LYS A 246 21.21 14.99 10.17
CA LYS A 246 21.93 14.55 11.38
C LYS A 246 21.63 13.07 11.68
N ASN A 247 20.36 12.69 11.72
CA ASN A 247 19.99 11.31 12.03
C ASN A 247 20.45 10.32 10.96
N LYS A 248 20.45 10.73 9.68
CA LYS A 248 21.00 9.91 8.60
C LYS A 248 22.49 9.63 8.79
N LYS A 249 23.28 10.66 9.11
CA LYS A 249 24.71 10.51 9.41
C LYS A 249 24.91 9.59 10.62
N LEU A 250 24.22 9.87 11.72
CA LEU A 250 24.27 9.03 12.92
C LEU A 250 23.91 7.57 12.60
N PHE A 251 22.83 7.33 11.87
CA PHE A 251 22.43 5.98 11.50
C PHE A 251 23.52 5.25 10.72
N VAL A 252 24.14 5.90 9.73
CA VAL A 252 25.23 5.31 8.91
C VAL A 252 26.50 5.08 9.73
N GLU A 253 26.90 6.06 10.56
CA GLU A 253 28.09 5.98 11.42
C GLU A 253 27.97 4.91 12.51
N HIS A 254 26.75 4.59 12.94
CA HIS A 254 26.47 3.61 14.00
C HIS A 254 25.96 2.27 13.44
N GLN A 255 26.16 1.96 12.14
CA GLN A 255 25.96 0.61 11.59
C GLN A 255 27.08 -0.35 12.01
N ASN A 256 27.46 -0.32 13.29
CA ASN A 256 28.39 -1.26 13.88
C ASN A 256 27.54 -2.51 14.12
N ALA A 257 27.92 -3.67 13.57
CA ALA A 257 27.13 -4.91 13.49
C ALA A 257 26.69 -5.56 14.84
N ALA A 258 26.59 -4.80 15.93
CA ALA A 258 25.99 -5.17 17.19
C ALA A 258 24.46 -5.21 17.07
N TYR A 259 23.96 -6.15 16.27
CA TYR A 259 22.58 -6.56 16.34
C TYR A 259 22.33 -7.33 17.65
N PRO A 260 21.09 -7.32 18.19
CA PRO A 260 20.75 -8.20 19.30
C PRO A 260 21.10 -9.65 18.97
N ASP A 261 21.51 -10.41 19.98
CA ASP A 261 21.74 -11.83 19.80
C ASP A 261 20.40 -12.56 19.63
N PHE A 262 20.11 -12.94 18.38
CA PHE A 262 18.93 -13.71 18.01
C PHE A 262 19.09 -15.22 18.22
N SER A 263 20.22 -15.70 18.73
CA SER A 263 20.46 -17.15 18.94
C SER A 263 19.40 -17.81 19.82
N SER A 264 18.84 -17.04 20.76
CA SER A 264 17.76 -17.45 21.66
C SER A 264 16.36 -17.33 21.06
N TRP A 265 16.20 -16.64 19.92
CA TRP A 265 14.91 -16.43 19.25
C TRP A 265 14.55 -17.63 18.37
N LYS A 266 14.53 -18.81 18.98
CA LYS A 266 14.11 -20.05 18.32
C LYS A 266 12.63 -20.26 18.57
N MET A 267 11.88 -20.45 17.50
CA MET A 267 10.50 -20.94 17.62
C MET A 267 10.56 -22.45 17.86
N GLY A 268 10.08 -22.91 19.01
CA GLY A 268 10.00 -24.34 19.34
C GLY A 268 8.82 -25.06 18.66
N GLU A 269 7.88 -24.28 18.12
CA GLU A 269 6.65 -24.77 17.52
C GLU A 269 6.61 -24.48 16.01
N ASP A 270 5.77 -25.24 15.30
CA ASP A 270 5.50 -25.01 13.89
C ASP A 270 4.87 -23.62 13.66
N PRO A 271 5.41 -22.77 12.76
CA PRO A 271 4.85 -21.45 12.48
C PRO A 271 3.38 -21.46 12.05
N GLY A 272 2.94 -22.53 11.38
CA GLY A 272 1.54 -22.69 10.96
C GLY A 272 0.60 -22.97 12.13
N ALA A 273 1.04 -23.77 13.11
CA ALA A 273 0.29 -24.01 14.35
C ALA A 273 0.13 -22.73 15.17
N LEU A 274 1.23 -21.99 15.37
CA LEU A 274 1.23 -20.69 16.05
C LEU A 274 0.30 -19.68 15.36
N GLN A 275 0.33 -19.60 14.03
CA GLN A 275 -0.58 -18.71 13.29
C GLN A 275 -2.05 -19.05 13.50
N LYS A 276 -2.40 -20.35 13.58
CA LYS A 276 -3.77 -20.77 13.86
C LYS A 276 -4.19 -20.39 15.28
N GLU A 277 -3.35 -20.66 16.26
CA GLU A 277 -3.63 -20.31 17.65
C GLU A 277 -3.81 -18.79 17.82
N ILE A 278 -2.92 -17.99 17.22
CA ILE A 278 -3.03 -16.53 17.21
C ILE A 278 -4.35 -16.09 16.57
N ALA A 279 -4.77 -16.71 15.46
CA ALA A 279 -6.02 -16.37 14.82
C ALA A 279 -7.25 -16.70 15.71
N GLU A 280 -7.21 -17.83 16.42
CA GLU A 280 -8.25 -18.23 17.38
C GLU A 280 -8.31 -17.26 18.56
N GLN A 281 -7.16 -16.95 19.16
CA GLN A 281 -7.06 -15.99 20.27
C GLN A 281 -7.50 -14.58 19.87
N SER A 282 -7.10 -14.09 18.69
CA SER A 282 -7.59 -12.81 18.16
C SER A 282 -9.11 -12.79 17.97
N SER A 283 -9.70 -13.91 17.56
CA SER A 283 -11.16 -14.03 17.41
C SER A 283 -11.87 -14.01 18.78
N GLN A 284 -11.33 -14.70 19.78
CA GLN A 284 -11.85 -14.65 21.16
C GLN A 284 -11.73 -13.25 21.76
N LEU A 285 -10.58 -12.58 21.56
CA LEU A 285 -10.32 -11.23 22.05
C LEU A 285 -11.36 -10.23 21.52
N LYS A 286 -11.73 -10.34 20.23
CA LYS A 286 -12.81 -9.53 19.63
C LYS A 286 -14.14 -9.74 20.37
N SER A 287 -14.51 -10.99 20.65
CA SER A 287 -15.75 -11.30 21.39
C SER A 287 -15.75 -10.68 22.79
N VAL A 288 -14.60 -10.68 23.48
CA VAL A 288 -14.46 -10.05 24.80
C VAL A 288 -14.63 -8.53 24.70
N PHE A 289 -14.00 -7.89 23.71
CA PHE A 289 -14.15 -6.45 23.50
C PHE A 289 -15.57 -6.02 23.17
N ASP A 290 -16.27 -6.77 22.32
CA ASP A 290 -17.66 -6.48 21.98
C ASP A 290 -18.58 -6.58 23.22
N LYS A 291 -18.33 -7.56 24.10
CA LYS A 291 -19.06 -7.69 25.38
C LYS A 291 -18.74 -6.54 26.35
N GLN A 292 -17.48 -6.11 26.44
CA GLN A 292 -17.08 -4.98 27.28
C GLN A 292 -17.70 -3.66 26.81
N GLU A 293 -17.72 -3.41 25.49
CA GLU A 293 -18.37 -2.24 24.90
C GLU A 293 -19.87 -2.25 25.17
N LYS A 294 -20.55 -3.39 24.96
CA LYS A 294 -21.97 -3.56 25.28
C LYS A 294 -22.26 -3.31 26.76
N LEU A 295 -21.43 -3.84 27.66
CA LEU A 295 -21.57 -3.62 29.10
C LEU A 295 -21.42 -2.14 29.48
N ALA A 296 -20.49 -1.43 28.85
CA ALA A 296 -20.29 0.01 29.08
C ALA A 296 -21.52 0.81 28.64
N CYS A 297 -22.09 0.53 27.46
CA CYS A 297 -23.32 1.17 26.98
C CYS A 297 -24.49 0.92 27.93
N LEU A 298 -24.72 -0.33 28.34
CA LEU A 298 -25.80 -0.68 29.26
C LEU A 298 -25.66 0.00 30.62
N ARG A 299 -24.43 0.15 31.13
CA ARG A 299 -24.18 0.90 32.37
C ARG A 299 -24.49 2.38 32.22
N GLN A 300 -24.15 2.97 31.08
CA GLN A 300 -24.46 4.38 30.79
C GLN A 300 -25.98 4.60 30.69
N GLU A 301 -26.69 3.73 29.97
CA GLU A 301 -28.14 3.77 29.84
C GLU A 301 -28.83 3.60 31.20
N LEU A 302 -28.39 2.61 32.00
CA LEU A 302 -28.89 2.43 33.35
C LEU A 302 -28.67 3.68 34.22
N SER A 303 -27.49 4.30 34.14
CA SER A 303 -27.21 5.53 34.88
C SER A 303 -28.13 6.68 34.47
N GLN A 304 -28.43 6.82 33.18
CA GLN A 304 -29.35 7.84 32.67
C GLN A 304 -30.77 7.61 33.19
N LEU A 305 -31.27 6.37 33.10
CA LEU A 305 -32.60 6.01 33.59
C LEU A 305 -32.74 6.21 35.10
N VAL A 306 -31.71 5.89 35.88
CA VAL A 306 -31.71 6.13 37.34
C VAL A 306 -31.78 7.63 37.63
N THR A 307 -30.98 8.45 36.93
CA THR A 307 -31.01 9.90 37.08
C THR A 307 -32.36 10.50 36.66
N GLU A 308 -32.95 10.03 35.55
CA GLU A 308 -34.29 10.44 35.11
C GLU A 308 -35.36 10.07 36.15
N GLN A 309 -35.29 8.86 36.72
CA GLN A 309 -36.21 8.41 37.76
C GLN A 309 -36.09 9.26 39.04
N GLU A 310 -34.87 9.65 39.43
CA GLU A 310 -34.65 10.55 40.56
C GLU A 310 -35.30 11.92 40.34
N TYR A 311 -35.08 12.53 39.17
CA TYR A 311 -35.71 13.80 38.81
C TYR A 311 -37.25 13.70 38.73
N PHE A 312 -37.77 12.61 38.17
CA PHE A 312 -39.20 12.36 38.12
C PHE A 312 -39.79 12.26 39.53
N ASN A 313 -39.18 11.49 40.43
CA ASN A 313 -39.62 11.35 41.81
C ASN A 313 -39.57 12.69 42.58
N GLN A 314 -38.58 13.53 42.29
CA GLN A 314 -38.50 14.87 42.87
C GLN A 314 -39.60 15.78 42.35
N TYR A 315 -39.86 15.77 41.03
CA TYR A 315 -40.96 16.52 40.42
C TYR A 315 -42.32 16.12 40.99
N VAL A 316 -42.59 14.82 41.14
CA VAL A 316 -43.84 14.30 41.73
C VAL A 316 -44.02 14.82 43.17
N LYS A 317 -42.95 14.83 43.97
CA LYS A 317 -42.99 15.37 45.35
C LYS A 317 -43.24 16.87 45.40
N GLU A 318 -42.68 17.63 44.46
CA GLU A 318 -42.82 19.09 44.41
C GLU A 318 -44.15 19.56 43.80
N SER A 319 -44.80 18.72 42.98
CA SER A 319 -45.98 19.09 42.20
C SER A 319 -47.32 18.69 42.84
N ASP A 320 -47.31 18.06 44.02
CA ASP A 320 -48.51 17.55 44.73
C ASP A 320 -49.40 16.62 43.85
N VAL A 321 -48.79 16.01 42.83
CA VAL A 321 -49.48 15.08 41.92
C VAL A 321 -49.48 13.71 42.57
N HIS A 322 -50.63 13.28 43.10
CA HIS A 322 -50.83 11.90 43.54
C HIS A 322 -50.70 10.98 42.32
N THR A 323 -49.69 10.12 42.35
CA THR A 323 -49.55 8.99 41.44
C THR A 323 -49.84 7.75 42.26
N ASP A 324 -51.07 7.22 42.12
CA ASP A 324 -51.48 5.92 42.67
C ASP A 324 -50.74 4.76 41.99
#